data_AF-A0A949Q7T4-F1
#
_entry.id   AF-A0A949Q7T4-F1
#
_cell.length_a   1.000
_cell.length_b   1.000
_cell.length_c   1.000
_cell.angle_alpha   90.00
_cell.angle_beta   90.00
_cell.angle_gamma   90.00
#
_symmetry.space_group_name_H-M   'P 1'
#
loop_
_entity.id
_entity.type
_entity.pdbx_description
1 polymer ?
#
loop_
_entity_poly.entity_id
_entity_poly.type
_entity_poly.pdbx_seq_one_letter_code
_entity_poly.pdbx_strand_id
1 'polypeptide(L)' 'DRQNQENLLINFYPKAGEQVIVLPTDSELDQEKYRLLLPHIGAEFQLANATGECTEILQASMYPAAQGTEGQSHGE' A
#
# COMPACT_ATOMS: atom_id res chain seq x y z
N ASP A 1 -12.06 -7.09 -16.60
CA ASP A 1 -11.45 -5.98 -15.86
C ASP A 1 -10.44 -6.38 -14.80
N ARG A 2 -10.82 -7.07 -13.71
CA ARG A 2 -9.93 -7.47 -12.60
C ARG A 2 -8.61 -8.13 -13.05
N GLN A 3 -8.70 -9.10 -13.96
CA GLN A 3 -7.53 -9.83 -14.49
C GLN A 3 -6.60 -8.96 -15.34
N ASN A 4 -7.11 -7.87 -15.93
CA ASN A 4 -6.30 -6.91 -16.67
C ASN A 4 -5.51 -5.99 -15.72
N GLN A 5 -6.14 -5.57 -14.62
CA GLN A 5 -5.45 -4.81 -13.57
C GLN A 5 -4.37 -5.64 -12.86
N GLU A 6 -4.66 -6.91 -12.54
CA GLU A 6 -3.68 -7.83 -11.95
C GLU A 6 -2.47 -8.03 -12.89
N ASN A 7 -2.71 -8.18 -14.19
CA ASN A 7 -1.62 -8.28 -15.16
C ASN A 7 -0.78 -7.00 -15.26
N LEU A 8 -1.38 -5.81 -15.16
CA LEU A 8 -0.61 -4.57 -15.09
C LEU A 8 0.25 -4.52 -13.81
N LEU A 9 -0.33 -4.94 -12.68
CA LEU A 9 0.34 -4.93 -11.38
C LEU A 9 1.54 -5.87 -11.33
N ILE A 10 1.38 -7.10 -11.83
CA ILE A 10 2.39 -8.15 -11.73
C ILE A 10 3.36 -8.14 -12.91
N ASN A 11 2.87 -7.90 -14.12
CA ASN A 11 3.69 -8.06 -15.33
C ASN A 11 4.19 -6.75 -15.91
N PHE A 12 3.48 -5.63 -15.70
CA PHE A 12 3.83 -4.36 -16.32
C PHE A 12 4.68 -3.49 -15.42
N TYR A 13 4.29 -3.21 -14.17
CA TYR A 13 5.08 -2.33 -13.30
C TYR A 13 6.50 -2.85 -13.04
N PRO A 14 6.75 -4.14 -12.80
CA PRO A 14 8.11 -4.63 -12.61
C PRO A 14 8.98 -4.57 -13.87
N LYS A 15 8.36 -4.42 -15.07
CA LYS A 15 9.05 -4.38 -16.37
C LYS A 15 9.06 -2.99 -17.01
N ALA A 16 8.37 -2.01 -16.41
CA ALA A 16 8.26 -0.65 -16.93
C ALA A 16 9.56 0.15 -16.74
N GLY A 17 10.40 -0.22 -15.77
CA GLY A 17 11.71 0.38 -15.53
C GLY A 17 12.39 -0.23 -14.29
N GLU A 18 13.63 0.17 -14.03
CA GLU A 18 14.37 -0.28 -12.83
C GLU A 18 13.77 0.24 -11.52
N GLN A 19 13.14 1.41 -11.56
CA GLN A 19 12.43 2.01 -10.42
C GLN A 19 11.09 2.57 -10.90
N VAL A 20 10.01 2.21 -10.21
CA VAL A 20 8.66 2.65 -10.53
C VAL A 20 7.99 3.20 -9.27
N ILE A 21 7.48 4.43 -9.37
CA ILE A 21 6.66 5.05 -8.33
C ILE A 21 5.20 4.80 -8.69
N VAL A 22 4.47 4.14 -7.80
CA VAL A 22 3.03 3.91 -7.93
C VAL A 22 2.34 4.86 -6.95
N LEU A 23 1.38 5.66 -7.45
CA LEU A 23 0.56 6.56 -6.65
C LEU A 23 -0.91 6.12 -6.76
N PRO A 24 -1.29 4.99 -6.14
CA PRO A 24 -2.64 4.48 -6.24
C PRO A 24 -3.57 5.22 -5.28
N THR A 25 -4.84 5.34 -5.65
CA THR A 25 -5.91 5.61 -4.70
C THR A 25 -6.33 4.32 -3.97
N ASP A 26 -7.02 4.48 -2.85
CA ASP A 26 -7.65 3.41 -2.07
C ASP A 26 -8.63 2.57 -2.91
N SER A 27 -9.24 3.16 -3.93
CA SER A 27 -10.14 2.46 -4.87
C SER A 27 -9.41 1.66 -5.96
N GLU A 28 -8.14 1.95 -6.23
CA GLU A 28 -7.37 1.29 -7.30
C GLU A 28 -6.55 0.11 -6.80
N LEU A 29 -5.96 0.23 -5.60
CA LEU A 29 -5.12 -0.79 -4.99
C LEU A 29 -5.75 -1.38 -3.73
N ASP A 30 -6.58 -2.40 -3.91
CA ASP A 30 -7.14 -3.20 -2.83
C ASP A 30 -6.09 -4.05 -2.09
N GLN A 31 -6.44 -4.51 -0.89
CA GLN A 31 -5.57 -5.33 -0.04
C GLN A 31 -5.03 -6.60 -0.73
N GLU A 32 -5.81 -7.22 -1.62
CA GLU A 32 -5.38 -8.40 -2.38
C GLU A 32 -4.31 -8.05 -3.42
N LYS A 33 -4.49 -6.94 -4.15
CA LYS A 33 -3.53 -6.44 -5.15
C LYS A 33 -2.25 -5.95 -4.47
N TYR A 34 -2.38 -5.29 -3.33
CA TYR A 34 -1.26 -4.87 -2.50
C TYR A 34 -0.37 -6.05 -2.08
N ARG A 35 -0.96 -7.21 -1.71
CA ARG A 35 -0.18 -8.42 -1.41
C ARG A 35 0.63 -8.95 -2.59
N LEU A 36 0.18 -8.74 -3.81
CA LEU A 36 0.92 -9.14 -5.01
C LEU A 36 2.10 -8.20 -5.28
N LEU A 37 1.99 -6.92 -4.90
CA LEU A 37 3.07 -5.94 -5.01
C LEU A 37 4.09 -6.03 -3.88
N LEU A 38 3.67 -6.40 -2.66
CA LEU A 38 4.51 -6.52 -1.47
C LEU A 38 5.94 -7.06 -1.70
N PRO A 39 6.16 -8.18 -2.43
CA PRO A 39 7.51 -8.69 -2.67
C PRO A 39 8.39 -7.81 -3.59
N HIS A 40 7.79 -6.87 -4.32
CA HIS A 40 8.45 -5.98 -5.27
C HIS A 40 8.57 -4.53 -4.75
N ILE A 41 8.03 -4.23 -3.56
CA ILE A 41 8.07 -2.89 -2.99
C ILE A 41 9.39 -2.67 -2.26
N GLY A 42 10.13 -1.64 -2.66
CA GLY A 42 11.37 -1.22 -1.98
C GLY A 42 11.14 -0.22 -0.83
N ALA A 43 10.13 0.64 -0.95
CA ALA A 43 9.77 1.62 0.08
C ALA A 43 8.29 2.01 -0.07
N GLU A 44 7.65 2.34 1.05
CA GLU A 44 6.26 2.77 1.12
C GLU A 44 6.14 4.11 1.82
N PHE A 45 5.26 4.95 1.28
CA PHE A 45 4.95 6.26 1.83
C PHE A 45 3.44 6.52 1.73
N GLN A 46 2.91 7.20 2.74
CA GLN A 46 1.56 7.71 2.76
C GLN A 46 1.60 9.23 2.62
N LEU A 47 0.84 9.75 1.67
CA LEU A 47 0.64 11.19 1.50
C LEU A 47 -0.55 11.60 2.39
N ALA A 48 -0.27 12.35 3.46
CA ALA A 48 -1.27 12.88 4.36
C ALA A 48 -1.54 14.36 4.01
N ASN A 49 -2.73 14.65 3.50
CA ASN A 49 -3.17 16.02 3.25
C ASN A 49 -4.38 16.35 4.14
N ALA A 50 -4.13 16.45 5.45
CA ALA A 50 -5.20 16.63 6.44
C ALA A 50 -5.85 18.02 6.38
N THR A 51 -5.11 19.04 5.96
CA THR A 51 -5.57 20.44 5.95
C THR A 51 -6.03 20.93 4.57
N GLY A 52 -5.74 20.18 3.50
CA GLY A 52 -5.99 20.60 2.12
C GLY A 52 -4.96 21.58 1.56
N GLU A 53 -4.11 22.17 2.41
CA GLU A 53 -3.12 23.18 2.05
C GLU A 53 -1.69 22.63 2.04
N CYS A 54 -1.40 21.60 2.86
CA CYS A 54 -0.07 21.01 2.99
C CYS A 54 -0.15 19.48 2.93
N THR A 55 0.63 18.89 2.04
CA THR A 55 0.82 17.44 1.97
C THR A 55 2.09 17.05 2.73
N GLU A 56 1.94 16.20 3.74
CA GLU A 56 3.04 15.57 4.45
C GLU A 56 3.30 14.16 3.90
N ILE A 57 4.57 13.77 3.83
CA ILE A 57 4.97 12.43 3.42
C ILE A 57 5.33 11.64 4.68
N LEU A 58 4.55 10.61 4.98
CA LEU A 58 4.74 9.73 6.12
C LEU A 58 5.32 8.40 5.64
N GLN A 59 6.32 7.86 6.32
CA GLN A 59 6.81 6.51 6.05
C GLN A 59 5.88 5.50 6.73
N ALA A 60 4.85 5.07 6.02
CA ALA A 60 3.81 4.16 6.50
C ALA A 60 3.35 3.23 5.37
N SER A 61 3.03 1.98 5.72
CA SER A 61 2.46 1.02 4.77
C SER A 61 0.98 1.29 4.53
N MET A 62 0.51 1.11 3.29
CA MET A 62 -0.89 1.33 2.92
C MET A 62 -1.85 0.40 3.67
N TYR A 63 -1.43 -0.85 3.86
CA TYR A 63 -2.13 -1.83 4.67
C TYR A 63 -1.20 -2.33 5.78
N PRO A 64 -1.24 -1.72 6.98
CA PRO A 64 -0.47 -2.23 8.10
C PRO A 64 -0.91 -3.68 8.36
N ALA A 65 0.07 -4.56 8.61
CA ALA A 65 -0.24 -5.90 9.09
C ALA A 65 -1.11 -5.73 10.34
N ALA A 66 -2.31 -6.32 10.33
CA ALA A 66 -3.22 -6.26 11.46
C ALA A 66 -2.44 -6.68 12.70
N GLN A 67 -2.08 -5.71 13.54
CA GLN A 67 -1.47 -6.02 14.81
C GLN A 67 -2.54 -6.76 15.58
N GLY A 68 -2.27 -8.03 15.88
CA GLY A 68 -3.10 -8.78 16.79
C GLY A 68 -3.30 -7.92 18.03
N THR A 69 -4.54 -7.58 18.32
CA THR A 69 -4.92 -7.10 19.64
C THR A 69 -4.63 -8.25 20.60
N GLU A 70 -3.40 -8.34 21.08
CA GLU A 70 -3.07 -9.12 22.26
C GLU A 70 -3.88 -8.52 23.39
N GLY A 71 -4.90 -9.27 23.81
CA GLY A 71 -5.76 -8.90 24.91
C GLY A 71 -4.93 -8.65 26.16
N GLN A 72 -4.95 -7.42 26.67
CA GLN A 72 -4.63 -7.16 28.05
C GLN A 72 -5.91 -7.29 28.87
N SER A 73 -6.22 -8.54 29.21
CA SER A 73 -7.02 -8.89 30.39
C SER A 73 -6.10 -8.74 31.61
N HIS A 74 -6.26 -7.65 32.35
CA HIS A 74 -5.81 -7.49 33.74
C HIS A 74 -6.99 -6.74 34.41
N GLY A 75 -7.86 -7.36 35.20
CA GLY A 75 -7.56 -8.29 36.27
C GLY A 75 -7.39 -7.47 37.54
N GLU A 76 -8.50 -7.11 38.18
CA GLU A 76 -8.76 -7.05 39.64
C GLU A 76 -10.19 -6.59 39.92
#